data_AF-A0A498DIQ7-F1
#
_entry.id   AF-A0A498DIQ7-F1
#
_cell.length_a   1.000
_cell.length_b   1.000
_cell.length_c   1.000
_cell.angle_alpha   90.00
_cell.angle_beta   90.00
_cell.angle_gamma   90.00
#
_symmetry.space_group_name_H-M   'P 1'
#
loop_
_entity.id
_entity.type
_entity.pdbx_description
1 polymer ?
#
loop_
_entity_poly.entity_id
_entity_poly.type
_entity_poly.pdbx_seq_one_letter_code
_entity_poly.pdbx_strand_id
1 'polypeptide(L)'
;MNEHLIIGLLGTALTEQERVWLKEKPPLGVILFARNIESPEQVKALLAEVRATTGQQTWAAIDEEGGRVNRMPWAPFNNRRHAAEYGVMYERNAGTAIQAVYQDSLAIGEALNELGFTHNCAPVLDLFHPDGHGIIGQRAFGDHVEQVTALATACMRGLQDAGIEAVGKHFPGHGRANADSHVAVPEVDAPLATILSEAESFSRLIPEGLKHIMTAHVIYTDTVKEVATLSPFWVRHVLRDRMNFFGRIWSDDLCMKGVGEDVSSAAQQALQAGCDTLLVCEPEGVRAIYKDL
;
A
#
# COMPACT_ATOMS: atom_id res chain seq x y z
N MET A 1 -11.75 -16.20 4.46
CA MET A 1 -11.63 -15.03 3.55
C MET A 1 -11.73 -13.71 4.31
N ASN A 2 -12.77 -13.47 5.12
CA ASN A 2 -12.95 -12.18 5.81
C ASN A 2 -11.77 -11.77 6.70
N GLU A 3 -11.16 -12.74 7.40
CA GLU A 3 -9.94 -12.54 8.20
C GLU A 3 -8.69 -12.11 7.40
N HIS A 4 -8.79 -12.08 6.07
CA HIS A 4 -7.77 -11.56 5.16
C HIS A 4 -8.16 -10.19 4.58
N LEU A 5 -9.42 -9.76 4.71
CA LEU A 5 -9.91 -8.55 4.07
C LEU A 5 -9.54 -7.30 4.86
N ILE A 6 -9.07 -6.29 4.15
CA ILE A 6 -9.14 -4.90 4.59
C ILE A 6 -10.10 -4.19 3.66
N ILE A 7 -11.16 -3.63 4.24
CA ILE A 7 -12.27 -3.04 3.47
C ILE A 7 -12.29 -1.51 3.56
N GLY A 8 -12.71 -0.86 2.49
CA GLY A 8 -13.06 0.56 2.56
C GLY A 8 -14.41 0.79 3.24
N LEU A 9 -14.63 2.03 3.69
CA LEU A 9 -15.90 2.49 4.25
C LEU A 9 -16.57 3.51 3.31
N LEU A 10 -17.88 3.61 3.39
CA LEU A 10 -18.68 4.49 2.53
C LEU A 10 -18.43 5.97 2.78
N GLY A 11 -18.35 6.40 4.05
CA GLY A 11 -18.25 7.82 4.40
C GLY A 11 -17.62 8.06 5.77
N THR A 12 -17.98 9.18 6.40
CA THR A 12 -17.41 9.66 7.67
C THR A 12 -18.02 9.01 8.92
N ALA A 13 -19.03 8.17 8.75
CA ALA A 13 -19.66 7.38 9.81
C ALA A 13 -20.07 6.01 9.27
N LEU A 14 -20.14 5.00 10.14
CA LEU A 14 -20.65 3.69 9.73
C LEU A 14 -22.13 3.77 9.37
N THR A 15 -22.49 3.13 8.27
CA THR A 15 -23.88 2.83 7.91
C THR A 15 -24.42 1.68 8.75
N GLU A 16 -25.74 1.49 8.77
CA GLU A 16 -26.35 0.32 9.43
C GLU A 16 -25.82 -0.99 8.83
N GLN A 17 -25.69 -1.06 7.50
CA GLN A 17 -25.20 -2.25 6.81
C GLN A 17 -23.73 -2.54 7.13
N GLU A 18 -22.86 -1.53 7.18
CA GLU A 18 -21.46 -1.73 7.58
C GLU A 18 -21.36 -2.23 9.03
N ARG A 19 -22.23 -1.78 9.94
CA ARG A 19 -22.28 -2.32 11.30
C ARG A 19 -22.64 -3.81 11.31
N VAL A 20 -23.57 -4.23 10.46
CA VAL A 20 -23.92 -5.65 10.29
C VAL A 20 -22.72 -6.44 9.77
N TRP A 21 -22.06 -5.97 8.71
CA TRP A 21 -20.88 -6.65 8.16
C TRP A 21 -19.74 -6.77 9.17
N LEU A 22 -19.39 -5.67 9.84
CA LEU A 22 -18.32 -5.63 10.83
C LEU A 22 -18.60 -6.52 12.04
N LYS A 23 -19.87 -6.68 12.44
CA LYS A 23 -20.27 -7.51 13.57
C LYS A 23 -20.36 -9.00 13.21
N GLU A 24 -21.05 -9.33 12.12
CA GLU A 24 -21.38 -10.72 11.77
C GLU A 24 -20.24 -11.42 11.01
N LYS A 25 -19.44 -10.67 10.25
CA LYS A 25 -18.30 -11.15 9.47
C LYS A 25 -17.12 -10.17 9.56
N PRO A 26 -16.50 -10.00 10.75
CA PRO A 26 -15.47 -8.98 10.96
C PRO A 26 -14.28 -9.16 9.99
N PRO A 27 -13.84 -8.08 9.30
CA PRO A 27 -12.65 -8.10 8.47
C PRO A 27 -11.36 -8.06 9.33
N LEU A 28 -10.21 -8.26 8.69
CA LEU A 28 -8.89 -8.02 9.31
C LEU A 28 -8.71 -6.53 9.67
N GLY A 29 -9.24 -5.65 8.83
CA GLY A 29 -9.08 -4.21 8.99
C GLY A 29 -10.00 -3.38 8.11
N VAL A 30 -9.85 -2.06 8.25
CA VAL A 30 -10.42 -1.06 7.36
C VAL A 30 -9.32 -0.17 6.80
N ILE A 31 -9.54 0.37 5.60
CA ILE A 31 -8.69 1.40 5.00
C ILE A 31 -9.52 2.66 4.77
N LEU A 32 -8.99 3.81 5.19
CA LEU A 32 -9.67 5.10 5.03
C LEU A 32 -9.12 5.88 3.83
N PHE A 33 -10.03 6.54 3.12
CA PHE A 33 -9.75 7.44 2.00
C PHE A 33 -10.22 8.85 2.35
N ALA A 34 -9.89 9.84 1.53
CA ALA A 34 -10.31 11.24 1.73
C ALA A 34 -11.83 11.40 1.97
N ARG A 35 -12.68 10.55 1.38
CA ARG A 35 -14.14 10.51 1.60
C ARG A 35 -14.56 10.16 3.03
N ASN A 36 -13.66 9.60 3.84
CA ASN A 36 -13.90 9.19 5.22
C ASN A 36 -13.36 10.22 6.24
N ILE A 37 -12.73 11.29 5.76
CA ILE A 37 -11.94 12.23 6.56
C ILE A 37 -12.62 13.61 6.60
N GLU A 38 -13.07 14.02 7.78
CA GLU A 38 -13.64 15.35 8.02
C GLU A 38 -12.83 16.14 9.07
N SER A 39 -12.55 15.54 10.23
CA SER A 39 -11.74 16.14 11.29
C SER A 39 -10.99 15.06 12.10
N PRO A 40 -9.94 15.43 12.87
CA PRO A 40 -9.26 14.49 13.76
C PRO A 40 -10.21 13.76 14.73
N GLU A 41 -11.15 14.47 15.34
CA GLU A 41 -12.11 13.93 16.30
C GLU A 41 -13.08 12.95 15.62
N GLN A 42 -13.54 13.29 14.42
CA GLN A 42 -14.41 12.41 13.63
C GLN A 42 -13.69 11.12 13.22
N VAL A 43 -12.43 11.21 12.76
CA VAL A 43 -11.65 10.02 12.38
C VAL A 43 -11.41 9.10 13.57
N LYS A 44 -11.02 9.67 14.73
CA LYS A 44 -10.85 8.92 15.98
C LYS A 44 -12.15 8.20 16.37
N ALA A 45 -13.29 8.90 16.29
CA ALA A 45 -14.59 8.33 16.62
C ALA A 45 -14.96 7.18 15.66
N LEU A 46 -14.74 7.35 14.35
CA LEU A 46 -15.01 6.33 13.35
C LEU A 46 -14.18 5.06 13.59
N LEU A 47 -12.86 5.19 13.78
CA LEU A 47 -11.99 4.03 14.02
C LEU A 47 -12.28 3.36 15.38
N ALA A 48 -12.67 4.12 16.40
CA ALA A 48 -13.13 3.57 17.67
C ALA A 48 -14.44 2.77 17.50
N GLU A 49 -15.40 3.29 16.74
CA GLU A 49 -16.66 2.59 16.44
C GLU A 49 -16.42 1.29 15.67
N VAL A 50 -15.52 1.29 14.67
CA VAL A 50 -15.12 0.08 13.94
C VAL A 50 -14.60 -1.00 14.89
N ARG A 51 -13.65 -0.65 15.78
CA ARG A 51 -13.09 -1.59 16.76
C ARG A 51 -14.16 -2.10 17.74
N ALA A 52 -15.02 -1.22 18.23
CA ALA A 52 -16.12 -1.59 19.13
C ALA A 52 -17.12 -2.54 18.45
N THR A 53 -17.46 -2.30 17.18
CA THR A 53 -18.43 -3.09 16.41
C THR A 53 -17.90 -4.47 16.05
N THR A 54 -16.62 -4.53 15.65
CA THR A 54 -15.95 -5.80 15.33
C THR A 54 -15.68 -6.67 16.56
N GLY A 55 -15.58 -6.06 17.75
CA GLY A 55 -15.32 -6.78 19.02
C GLY A 55 -13.92 -7.39 19.11
N GLN A 56 -13.01 -7.02 18.19
CA GLN A 56 -11.64 -7.53 18.11
C GLN A 56 -10.63 -6.43 17.78
N GLN A 57 -9.34 -6.76 17.86
CA GLN A 57 -8.29 -5.88 17.36
C GLN A 57 -8.36 -5.84 15.82
N THR A 58 -8.77 -4.69 15.30
CA THR A 58 -8.98 -4.47 13.86
C THR A 58 -7.94 -3.51 13.33
N TRP A 59 -7.33 -3.81 12.19
CA TRP A 59 -6.35 -2.92 11.57
C TRP A 59 -7.04 -1.69 10.99
N ALA A 60 -6.32 -0.58 11.01
CA ALA A 60 -6.70 0.67 10.36
C ALA A 60 -5.53 1.12 9.48
N ALA A 61 -5.77 1.18 8.18
CA ALA A 61 -4.80 1.53 7.15
C ALA A 61 -5.18 2.84 6.44
N ILE A 62 -4.19 3.48 5.83
CA ILE A 62 -4.34 4.69 5.02
C ILE A 62 -3.20 4.77 4.00
N ASP A 63 -3.43 5.46 2.88
CA ASP A 63 -2.34 5.90 2.00
C ASP A 63 -1.95 7.34 2.31
N GLU A 64 -0.93 7.54 3.14
CA GLU A 64 -0.43 8.86 3.49
C GLU A 64 1.07 8.96 3.12
N GLU A 65 1.35 9.02 1.82
CA GLU A 65 2.70 9.05 1.25
C GLU A 65 3.33 10.44 1.32
N GLY A 66 2.50 11.49 1.23
CA GLY A 66 2.92 12.87 1.00
C GLY A 66 2.74 13.30 -0.46
N GLY A 67 2.92 14.60 -0.73
CA GLY A 67 2.68 15.17 -2.05
C GLY A 67 1.26 14.87 -2.56
N ARG A 68 1.16 14.17 -3.70
CA ARG A 68 -0.14 13.90 -4.35
C ARG A 68 -0.99 12.82 -3.69
N VAL A 69 -0.38 11.92 -2.90
CA VAL A 69 -1.11 10.86 -2.19
C VAL A 69 -1.14 11.23 -0.71
N ASN A 70 -2.14 12.02 -0.40
CA ASN A 70 -2.39 12.60 0.90
C ASN A 70 -3.90 12.63 1.11
N ARG A 71 -4.38 12.10 2.23
CA ARG A 71 -5.82 12.02 2.52
C ARG A 71 -6.27 13.06 3.54
N MET A 72 -5.33 13.71 4.23
CA MET A 72 -5.57 14.52 5.41
C MET A 72 -5.31 16.02 5.11
N PRO A 73 -6.35 16.88 5.12
CA PRO A 73 -6.20 18.27 4.68
C PRO A 73 -5.59 19.23 5.74
N TRP A 74 -5.18 18.73 6.90
CA TRP A 74 -4.65 19.54 8.02
C TRP A 74 -3.22 19.16 8.40
N ALA A 75 -2.56 19.99 9.22
CA ALA A 75 -1.20 19.74 9.68
C ALA A 75 -1.14 18.58 10.70
N PRO A 76 -0.09 17.75 10.72
CA PRO A 76 1.14 17.87 9.92
C PRO A 76 1.04 17.27 8.50
N PHE A 77 -0.11 16.73 8.12
CA PHE A 77 -0.27 16.02 6.84
C PHE A 77 -0.25 16.94 5.63
N ASN A 78 -0.84 18.13 5.73
CA ASN A 78 -0.93 19.04 4.59
C ASN A 78 0.45 19.59 4.16
N ASN A 79 0.59 19.90 2.86
CA ASN A 79 1.81 20.45 2.26
C ASN A 79 3.08 19.61 2.43
N ARG A 80 2.96 18.30 2.64
CA ARG A 80 4.09 17.38 2.62
C ARG A 80 4.73 17.32 1.25
N ARG A 81 6.06 17.16 1.24
CA ARG A 81 6.86 17.00 0.02
C ARG A 81 6.46 15.74 -0.73
N HIS A 82 6.67 15.77 -2.05
CA HIS A 82 6.72 14.56 -2.84
C HIS A 82 7.98 13.77 -2.53
N ALA A 83 7.92 12.43 -2.64
CA ALA A 83 9.06 11.56 -2.44
C ALA A 83 10.27 11.94 -3.34
N ALA A 84 10.01 12.30 -4.59
CA ALA A 84 11.04 12.73 -5.55
C ALA A 84 11.83 13.98 -5.09
N GLU A 85 11.24 14.86 -4.26
CA GLU A 85 11.95 16.02 -3.71
C GLU A 85 13.02 15.61 -2.70
N TYR A 86 12.78 14.52 -1.94
CA TYR A 86 13.82 13.91 -1.10
C TYR A 86 14.87 13.21 -1.95
N GLY A 87 14.49 12.65 -3.10
CA GLY A 87 15.42 12.15 -4.11
C GLY A 87 16.43 13.19 -4.56
N VAL A 88 15.95 14.36 -5.00
CA VAL A 88 16.81 15.50 -5.37
C VAL A 88 17.67 15.97 -4.19
N MET A 89 17.14 15.92 -2.96
CA MET A 89 17.94 16.22 -1.77
C MET A 89 19.06 15.21 -1.56
N TYR A 90 18.81 13.92 -1.80
CA TYR A 90 19.78 12.84 -1.63
C TYR A 90 20.97 12.98 -2.57
N GLU A 91 20.73 13.35 -3.83
CA GLU A 91 21.80 13.63 -4.80
C GLU A 91 22.74 14.74 -4.36
N ARG A 92 22.23 15.72 -3.60
CA ARG A 92 23.03 16.82 -3.04
C ARG A 92 23.72 16.42 -1.74
N ASN A 93 23.01 15.73 -0.85
CA ASN A 93 23.52 15.20 0.40
C ASN A 93 22.63 14.06 0.92
N ALA A 94 23.13 12.83 0.82
CA ALA A 94 22.42 11.63 1.26
C ALA A 94 22.02 11.67 2.74
N GLY A 95 22.93 12.09 3.62
CA GLY A 95 22.67 12.12 5.07
C GLY A 95 21.56 13.09 5.46
N THR A 96 21.55 14.29 4.87
CA THR A 96 20.47 15.27 5.07
C THR A 96 19.13 14.75 4.59
N ALA A 97 19.09 14.11 3.42
CA ALA A 97 17.84 13.58 2.85
C ALA A 97 17.27 12.42 3.68
N ILE A 98 18.12 11.48 4.10
CA ILE A 98 17.74 10.37 4.98
C ILE A 98 17.16 10.90 6.30
N GLN A 99 17.83 11.86 6.93
CA GLN A 99 17.35 12.46 8.18
C GLN A 99 16.01 13.18 7.98
N ALA A 100 15.85 13.92 6.87
CA ALA A 100 14.63 14.64 6.56
C ALA A 100 13.43 13.70 6.32
N VAL A 101 13.64 12.58 5.62
CA VAL A 101 12.58 11.57 5.40
C VAL A 101 12.20 10.89 6.72
N TYR A 102 13.18 10.51 7.55
CA TYR A 102 12.92 9.93 8.86
C TYR A 102 12.08 10.87 9.74
N GLN A 103 12.45 12.15 9.82
CA GLN A 103 11.73 13.14 10.64
C GLN A 103 10.30 13.40 10.13
N ASP A 104 10.11 13.53 8.83
CA ASP A 104 8.78 13.66 8.23
C ASP A 104 7.91 12.44 8.56
N SER A 105 8.48 11.24 8.36
CA SER A 105 7.76 9.98 8.56
C SER A 105 7.43 9.71 10.03
N LEU A 106 8.31 10.09 10.95
CA LEU A 106 8.05 10.00 12.39
C LEU A 106 6.92 10.94 12.81
N ALA A 107 6.98 12.21 12.42
CA ALA A 107 5.93 13.19 12.77
C ALA A 107 4.55 12.79 12.23
N ILE A 108 4.52 12.22 11.03
CA ILE A 108 3.29 11.73 10.41
C ILE A 108 2.82 10.44 11.06
N GLY A 109 3.74 9.53 11.37
CA GLY A 109 3.43 8.31 12.10
C GLY A 109 2.81 8.61 13.47
N GLU A 110 3.36 9.56 14.22
CA GLU A 110 2.83 9.97 15.53
C GLU A 110 1.40 10.51 15.39
N ALA A 111 1.16 11.38 14.40
CA ALA A 111 -0.16 11.92 14.13
C ALA A 111 -1.17 10.84 13.68
N LEU A 112 -0.75 9.88 12.86
CA LEU A 112 -1.57 8.73 12.46
C LEU A 112 -1.90 7.82 13.65
N ASN A 113 -0.92 7.54 14.50
CA ASN A 113 -1.10 6.71 15.68
C ASN A 113 -2.08 7.37 16.66
N GLU A 114 -1.99 8.69 16.86
CA GLU A 114 -2.94 9.43 17.68
C GLU A 114 -4.39 9.34 17.17
N LEU A 115 -4.58 9.27 15.85
CA LEU A 115 -5.88 9.06 15.21
C LEU A 115 -6.40 7.61 15.33
N GLY A 116 -5.54 6.66 15.69
CA GLY A 116 -5.87 5.24 15.84
C GLY A 116 -5.56 4.37 14.61
N PHE A 117 -4.80 4.90 13.65
CA PHE A 117 -4.24 4.09 12.55
C PHE A 117 -3.16 3.15 13.07
N THR A 118 -2.95 2.07 12.32
CA THR A 118 -1.97 1.01 12.63
C THR A 118 -1.00 0.77 11.49
N HIS A 119 -1.43 1.09 10.26
CA HIS A 119 -0.66 0.87 9.04
C HIS A 119 -0.71 2.14 8.19
N ASN A 120 0.42 2.48 7.56
CA ASN A 120 0.46 3.42 6.47
C ASN A 120 0.99 2.69 5.23
N CYS A 121 0.30 2.85 4.10
CA CYS A 121 0.67 2.25 2.83
C CYS A 121 1.79 3.05 2.15
N ALA A 122 2.91 3.17 2.86
CA ALA A 122 4.17 3.79 2.47
C ALA A 122 5.31 3.01 3.15
N PRO A 123 6.53 2.98 2.60
CA PRO A 123 7.03 3.76 1.46
C PRO A 123 6.73 3.15 0.08
N VAL A 124 6.78 3.99 -0.96
CA VAL A 124 6.89 3.54 -2.35
C VAL A 124 8.33 3.11 -2.62
N LEU A 125 8.50 1.89 -3.12
CA LEU A 125 9.76 1.21 -3.45
C LEU A 125 9.98 1.07 -4.96
N ASP A 126 9.04 1.57 -5.76
CA ASP A 126 9.15 1.63 -7.21
C ASP A 126 10.30 2.55 -7.64
N LEU A 127 11.10 2.09 -8.60
CA LEU A 127 12.08 2.92 -9.31
C LEU A 127 11.41 3.54 -10.52
N PHE A 128 11.35 4.87 -10.58
CA PHE A 128 10.65 5.53 -11.68
C PHE A 128 11.49 5.55 -12.95
N HIS A 129 11.02 4.87 -14.00
CA HIS A 129 11.67 4.90 -15.31
C HIS A 129 11.22 6.12 -16.12
N PRO A 130 12.09 6.75 -16.94
CA PRO A 130 11.71 7.92 -17.74
C PRO A 130 10.50 7.71 -18.65
N ASP A 131 10.35 6.50 -19.21
CA ASP A 131 9.22 6.11 -20.06
C ASP A 131 8.02 5.54 -19.28
N GLY A 132 8.13 5.46 -17.95
CA GLY A 132 7.07 4.97 -17.08
C GLY A 132 5.91 5.95 -16.98
N HIS A 133 4.71 5.42 -16.74
CA HIS A 133 3.52 6.23 -16.56
C HIS A 133 3.62 7.10 -15.29
N GLY A 134 3.13 8.34 -15.36
CA GLY A 134 3.18 9.31 -14.27
C GLY A 134 2.34 8.98 -13.02
N ILE A 135 1.74 7.78 -12.96
CA ILE A 135 1.01 7.29 -11.77
C ILE A 135 1.97 7.04 -10.60
N ILE A 136 3.20 6.60 -10.90
CA ILE A 136 4.30 6.57 -9.93
C ILE A 136 4.94 7.96 -9.90
N GLY A 137 5.66 8.34 -10.96
CA GLY A 137 6.24 9.68 -11.12
C GLY A 137 6.89 10.20 -9.84
N GLN A 138 6.40 11.34 -9.34
CA GLN A 138 6.93 12.00 -8.14
C GLN A 138 6.70 11.24 -6.81
N ARG A 139 5.96 10.13 -6.81
CA ARG A 139 5.80 9.23 -5.66
C ARG A 139 7.01 8.33 -5.45
N ALA A 140 7.82 8.11 -6.48
CA ALA A 140 9.10 7.41 -6.31
C ALA A 140 10.13 8.35 -5.68
N PHE A 141 10.99 7.79 -4.82
CA PHE A 141 12.14 8.50 -4.28
C PHE A 141 13.24 8.74 -5.32
N GLY A 142 13.24 8.00 -6.43
CA GLY A 142 14.22 8.10 -7.49
C GLY A 142 14.13 6.94 -8.48
N ASP A 143 15.19 6.75 -9.23
CA ASP A 143 15.33 5.77 -10.31
C ASP A 143 16.49 4.77 -10.08
N HIS A 144 17.21 4.90 -8.96
CA HIS A 144 18.30 4.00 -8.56
C HIS A 144 17.97 3.24 -7.27
N VAL A 145 18.35 1.96 -7.23
CA VAL A 145 18.06 1.05 -6.10
C VAL A 145 18.63 1.60 -4.80
N GLU A 146 19.86 2.11 -4.81
CA GLU A 146 20.55 2.63 -3.62
C GLU A 146 19.80 3.80 -2.99
N GLN A 147 19.39 4.77 -3.81
CA GLN A 147 18.67 5.96 -3.37
C GLN A 147 17.29 5.61 -2.82
N VAL A 148 16.52 4.80 -3.57
CA VAL A 148 15.18 4.36 -3.14
C VAL A 148 15.27 3.56 -1.86
N THR A 149 16.21 2.60 -1.76
CA THR A 149 16.42 1.79 -0.55
C THR A 149 16.72 2.67 0.66
N ALA A 150 17.67 3.60 0.54
CA ALA A 150 18.09 4.44 1.67
C ALA A 150 16.96 5.34 2.19
N LEU A 151 16.25 6.02 1.30
CA LEU A 151 15.16 6.91 1.67
C LEU A 151 13.92 6.15 2.15
N ALA A 152 13.57 5.04 1.51
CA ALA A 152 12.45 4.21 1.94
C ALA A 152 12.71 3.54 3.30
N THR A 153 13.95 3.13 3.58
CA THR A 153 14.35 2.62 4.91
C THR A 153 14.16 3.69 5.99
N ALA A 154 14.54 4.94 5.70
CA ALA A 154 14.33 6.06 6.61
C ALA A 154 12.83 6.31 6.87
N CYS A 155 12.01 6.22 5.82
CA CYS A 155 10.55 6.36 5.93
C CYS A 155 9.95 5.26 6.79
N MET A 156 10.29 4.00 6.50
CA MET A 156 9.84 2.84 7.26
C MET A 156 10.18 2.95 8.73
N ARG A 157 11.44 3.26 9.06
CA ARG A 157 11.88 3.40 10.46
C ARG A 157 11.14 4.53 11.18
N GLY A 158 10.96 5.68 10.54
CA GLY A 158 10.20 6.78 11.12
C GLY A 158 8.76 6.38 11.45
N LEU A 159 8.07 5.68 10.53
CA LEU A 159 6.72 5.16 10.78
C LEU A 159 6.70 4.13 11.93
N GLN A 160 7.62 3.18 11.92
CA GLN A 160 7.69 2.11 12.92
C GLN A 160 8.01 2.63 14.32
N ASP A 161 8.92 3.58 14.46
CA ASP A 161 9.25 4.22 15.73
C ASP A 161 8.06 5.04 16.29
N ALA A 162 7.18 5.52 15.41
CA ALA A 162 5.89 6.12 15.76
C ALA A 162 4.79 5.11 16.13
N GLY A 163 5.04 3.80 15.99
CA GLY A 163 4.06 2.74 16.22
C GLY A 163 3.16 2.42 15.02
N ILE A 164 3.54 2.85 13.81
CA ILE A 164 2.82 2.57 12.57
C ILE A 164 3.59 1.56 11.72
N GLU A 165 2.96 0.46 11.34
CA GLU A 165 3.56 -0.50 10.41
C GLU A 165 3.58 0.07 8.97
N ALA A 166 4.74 -0.02 8.33
CA ALA A 166 4.95 0.39 6.95
C ALA A 166 4.56 -0.73 5.97
N VAL A 167 3.94 -0.37 4.85
CA VAL A 167 3.64 -1.29 3.74
C VAL A 167 4.40 -0.84 2.49
N GLY A 168 5.45 -1.57 2.12
CA GLY A 168 6.27 -1.29 0.95
C GLY A 168 5.54 -1.65 -0.35
N LYS A 169 5.54 -0.77 -1.36
CA LYS A 169 4.75 -0.97 -2.59
C LYS A 169 5.40 -0.40 -3.86
N HIS A 170 5.12 -0.90 -5.07
CA HIS A 170 4.22 -2.01 -5.41
C HIS A 170 5.04 -3.14 -6.04
N PHE A 171 5.17 -4.27 -5.35
CA PHE A 171 6.06 -5.36 -5.75
C PHE A 171 5.58 -6.08 -7.03
N PRO A 172 6.47 -6.44 -7.99
CA PRO A 172 7.92 -6.28 -7.98
C PRO A 172 8.43 -4.92 -8.48
N GLY A 173 7.55 -4.04 -8.96
CA GLY A 173 7.89 -2.68 -9.32
C GLY A 173 6.95 -2.11 -10.38
N HIS A 174 6.25 -1.03 -10.09
CA HIS A 174 5.29 -0.38 -10.99
C HIS A 174 5.93 0.75 -11.82
N GLY A 175 7.14 1.19 -11.49
CA GLY A 175 7.75 2.41 -12.04
C GLY A 175 8.10 2.38 -13.54
N ARG A 176 8.07 1.21 -14.20
CA ARG A 176 8.18 1.05 -15.67
C ARG A 176 6.84 0.95 -16.40
N ALA A 177 5.74 0.75 -15.68
CA ALA A 177 4.47 0.39 -16.30
C ALA A 177 3.98 1.50 -17.24
N ASN A 178 3.40 1.09 -18.37
CA ASN A 178 2.97 2.01 -19.43
C ASN A 178 1.62 2.71 -19.16
N ALA A 179 0.89 2.31 -18.12
CA ALA A 179 -0.44 2.79 -17.82
C ALA A 179 -0.71 2.87 -16.30
N ASP A 180 -1.81 3.51 -15.96
CA ASP A 180 -2.38 3.53 -14.60
C ASP A 180 -3.27 2.29 -14.37
N SER A 181 -2.93 1.49 -13.36
CA SER A 181 -3.64 0.27 -12.97
C SER A 181 -5.07 0.52 -12.46
N HIS A 182 -5.42 1.76 -12.12
CA HIS A 182 -6.80 2.13 -11.77
C HIS A 182 -7.75 2.07 -12.99
N VAL A 183 -7.23 2.25 -14.20
CA VAL A 183 -8.06 2.41 -15.42
C VAL A 183 -7.82 1.36 -16.50
N ALA A 184 -6.68 0.66 -16.47
CA ALA A 184 -6.31 -0.39 -17.40
C ALA A 184 -5.45 -1.46 -16.70
N VAL A 185 -5.10 -2.54 -17.41
CA VAL A 185 -4.08 -3.48 -16.96
C VAL A 185 -2.73 -3.00 -17.52
N PRO A 186 -1.82 -2.46 -16.71
CA PRO A 186 -0.53 -1.97 -17.18
C PRO A 186 0.40 -3.13 -17.51
N GLU A 187 1.27 -2.90 -18.48
CA GLU A 187 2.29 -3.85 -18.89
C GLU A 187 3.69 -3.24 -18.72
N VAL A 188 4.64 -4.10 -18.38
CA VAL A 188 6.07 -3.81 -18.37
C VAL A 188 6.76 -4.79 -19.29
N ASP A 189 7.32 -4.25 -20.38
CA ASP A 189 8.11 -4.99 -21.35
C ASP A 189 9.60 -4.82 -21.03
N ALA A 190 10.09 -5.66 -20.12
CA ALA A 190 11.49 -5.71 -19.75
C ALA A 190 11.90 -7.12 -19.30
N PRO A 191 13.15 -7.54 -19.57
CA PRO A 191 13.65 -8.85 -19.16
C PRO A 191 13.52 -9.07 -17.65
N LEU A 192 13.23 -10.31 -17.24
CA LEU A 192 13.12 -10.71 -15.84
C LEU A 192 14.32 -10.24 -14.99
N ALA A 193 15.54 -10.31 -15.54
CA ALA A 193 16.74 -9.86 -14.84
C ALA A 193 16.69 -8.36 -14.48
N THR A 194 16.16 -7.52 -15.37
CA THR A 194 15.96 -6.09 -15.11
C THR A 194 14.94 -5.88 -14.01
N ILE A 195 13.78 -6.55 -14.08
CA ILE A 195 12.73 -6.45 -13.06
C ILE A 195 13.25 -6.85 -11.69
N LEU A 196 14.02 -7.93 -11.61
CA LEU A 196 14.59 -8.41 -10.35
C LEU A 196 15.68 -7.48 -9.81
N SER A 197 16.45 -6.84 -10.69
CA SER A 197 17.45 -5.83 -10.28
C SER A 197 16.77 -4.61 -9.68
N GLU A 198 15.64 -4.16 -10.23
CA GLU A 198 14.89 -3.03 -9.68
C GLU A 198 14.14 -3.40 -8.40
N ALA A 199 13.57 -4.61 -8.37
CA ALA A 199 12.92 -5.18 -7.19
C ALA A 199 13.89 -5.42 -6.02
N GLU A 200 15.20 -5.23 -6.22
CA GLU A 200 16.19 -5.29 -5.17
C GLU A 200 15.89 -4.28 -4.05
N SER A 201 15.23 -3.15 -4.36
CA SER A 201 14.76 -2.18 -3.35
C SER A 201 13.86 -2.82 -2.28
N PHE A 202 13.00 -3.77 -2.67
CA PHE A 202 12.18 -4.54 -1.74
C PHE A 202 13.04 -5.50 -0.92
N SER A 203 13.88 -6.29 -1.59
CA SER A 203 14.70 -7.31 -0.90
C SER A 203 15.67 -6.71 0.11
N ARG A 204 16.18 -5.49 -0.14
CA ARG A 204 17.07 -4.77 0.77
C ARG A 204 16.35 -4.22 2.01
N LEU A 205 15.04 -3.95 1.93
CA LEU A 205 14.26 -3.50 3.09
C LEU A 205 13.76 -4.63 3.99
N ILE A 206 13.64 -5.86 3.47
CA ILE A 206 13.24 -7.04 4.27
C ILE A 206 14.11 -7.22 5.52
N PRO A 207 15.46 -7.30 5.44
CA PRO A 207 16.30 -7.47 6.63
C PRO A 207 16.30 -6.24 7.55
N GLU A 208 15.89 -5.08 7.05
CA GLU A 208 15.75 -3.84 7.82
C GLU A 208 14.47 -3.80 8.67
N GLY A 209 13.59 -4.80 8.55
CA GLY A 209 12.38 -4.93 9.36
C GLY A 209 11.08 -4.64 8.62
N LEU A 210 11.07 -4.63 7.28
CA LEU A 210 9.83 -4.52 6.51
C LEU A 210 8.95 -5.76 6.72
N LYS A 211 7.74 -5.56 7.27
CA LYS A 211 6.81 -6.64 7.60
C LYS A 211 5.63 -6.78 6.64
N HIS A 212 5.38 -5.76 5.81
CA HIS A 212 4.24 -5.73 4.89
C HIS A 212 4.70 -5.27 3.50
N ILE A 213 4.31 -6.01 2.46
CA ILE A 213 4.57 -5.67 1.06
C ILE A 213 3.26 -5.76 0.28
N MET A 214 2.94 -4.73 -0.49
CA MET A 214 1.81 -4.70 -1.41
C MET A 214 2.27 -5.00 -2.83
N THR A 215 1.56 -5.88 -3.52
CA THR A 215 1.86 -6.31 -4.90
C THR A 215 1.23 -5.38 -5.94
N ALA A 216 1.89 -5.23 -7.09
CA ALA A 216 1.40 -4.43 -8.19
C ALA A 216 0.36 -5.19 -9.03
N HIS A 217 -0.66 -4.47 -9.49
CA HIS A 217 -1.54 -4.95 -10.55
C HIS A 217 -0.94 -4.67 -11.93
N VAL A 218 0.19 -5.31 -12.23
CA VAL A 218 0.96 -5.12 -13.48
C VAL A 218 1.32 -6.48 -14.09
N ILE A 219 1.30 -6.58 -15.43
CA ILE A 219 1.80 -7.73 -16.19
C ILE A 219 3.25 -7.47 -16.61
N TYR A 220 4.14 -8.44 -16.39
CA TYR A 220 5.55 -8.39 -16.81
C TYR A 220 5.74 -9.34 -17.99
N THR A 221 5.59 -8.81 -19.21
CA THR A 221 5.33 -9.57 -20.45
C THR A 221 6.40 -10.58 -20.81
N ASP A 222 7.66 -10.27 -20.48
CA ASP A 222 8.84 -11.12 -20.70
C ASP A 222 9.03 -12.23 -19.65
N THR A 223 8.11 -12.35 -18.68
CA THR A 223 8.19 -13.33 -17.58
C THR A 223 6.97 -14.24 -17.52
N VAL A 224 5.84 -13.70 -17.08
CA VAL A 224 4.56 -14.39 -16.91
C VAL A 224 3.45 -13.43 -17.32
N LYS A 225 2.36 -13.96 -17.89
CA LYS A 225 1.28 -13.13 -18.46
C LYS A 225 0.20 -12.77 -17.45
N GLU A 226 0.23 -13.41 -16.29
CA GLU A 226 -0.62 -13.10 -15.16
C GLU A 226 -0.17 -11.80 -14.48
N VAL A 227 -1.16 -11.04 -14.01
CA VAL A 227 -0.95 -9.87 -13.16
C VAL A 227 -0.21 -10.28 -11.89
N ALA A 228 0.81 -9.53 -11.47
CA ALA A 228 1.70 -9.95 -10.38
C ALA A 228 0.98 -10.29 -9.08
N THR A 229 -0.02 -9.50 -8.65
CA THR A 229 -0.88 -9.80 -7.49
C THR A 229 -1.56 -11.17 -7.56
N LEU A 230 -1.90 -11.64 -8.77
CA LEU A 230 -2.61 -12.91 -9.00
C LEU A 230 -1.66 -14.06 -9.39
N SER A 231 -0.35 -13.81 -9.42
CA SER A 231 0.64 -14.74 -9.96
C SER A 231 1.40 -15.47 -8.84
N PRO A 232 1.25 -16.81 -8.72
CA PRO A 232 2.06 -17.60 -7.79
C PRO A 232 3.56 -17.48 -8.06
N PHE A 233 3.96 -17.21 -9.31
CA PHE A 233 5.35 -16.97 -9.65
C PHE A 233 5.89 -15.74 -8.90
N TRP A 234 5.21 -14.60 -8.98
CA TRP A 234 5.66 -13.38 -8.29
C TRP A 234 5.49 -13.48 -6.77
N VAL A 235 4.30 -13.91 -6.33
CA VAL A 235 3.93 -13.89 -4.90
C VAL A 235 4.65 -14.97 -4.09
N ARG A 236 4.68 -16.22 -4.56
CA ARG A 236 5.35 -17.32 -3.84
C ARG A 236 6.79 -17.48 -4.29
N HIS A 237 7.01 -17.76 -5.57
CA HIS A 237 8.34 -18.16 -6.02
C HIS A 237 9.37 -17.03 -5.90
N VAL A 238 9.02 -15.80 -6.30
CA VAL A 238 9.95 -14.67 -6.19
C VAL A 238 9.94 -14.07 -4.79
N LEU A 239 8.79 -13.61 -4.29
CA LEU A 239 8.75 -12.85 -3.03
C LEU A 239 8.96 -13.73 -1.79
N ARG A 240 8.20 -14.83 -1.64
CA ARG A 240 8.37 -15.75 -0.50
C ARG A 240 9.69 -16.50 -0.58
N ASP A 241 9.91 -17.26 -1.64
CA ASP A 241 10.99 -18.26 -1.68
C ASP A 241 12.35 -17.63 -2.01
N ARG A 242 12.42 -16.82 -3.07
CA ARG A 242 13.70 -16.25 -3.52
C ARG A 242 14.16 -15.06 -2.69
N MET A 243 13.25 -14.16 -2.32
CA MET A 243 13.57 -12.98 -1.50
C MET A 243 13.47 -13.24 0.01
N ASN A 244 13.04 -14.44 0.42
CA ASN A 244 12.87 -14.82 1.83
C ASN A 244 11.96 -13.87 2.61
N PHE A 245 10.89 -13.37 1.98
CA PHE A 245 9.92 -12.52 2.67
C PHE A 245 8.94 -13.36 3.47
N PHE A 246 9.00 -13.27 4.81
CA PHE A 246 8.09 -13.99 5.71
C PHE A 246 7.05 -13.08 6.40
N GLY A 247 6.96 -11.81 5.99
CA GLY A 247 5.93 -10.86 6.44
C GLY A 247 4.55 -11.12 5.80
N ARG A 248 3.66 -10.13 5.79
CA ARG A 248 2.36 -10.23 5.10
C ARG A 248 2.42 -9.64 3.70
N ILE A 249 1.92 -10.39 2.73
CA ILE A 249 1.76 -9.95 1.35
C ILE A 249 0.34 -9.42 1.16
N TRP A 250 0.23 -8.17 0.72
CA TRP A 250 -1.02 -7.49 0.46
C TRP A 250 -1.28 -7.49 -1.03
N SER A 251 -2.51 -7.77 -1.44
CA SER A 251 -2.96 -7.29 -2.75
C SER A 251 -3.00 -5.75 -2.71
N ASP A 252 -2.80 -5.10 -3.86
CA ASP A 252 -3.38 -3.77 -4.07
C ASP A 252 -4.92 -3.89 -4.19
N ASP A 253 -5.64 -2.77 -4.31
CA ASP A 253 -7.10 -2.75 -4.31
C ASP A 253 -7.70 -3.61 -5.43
N LEU A 254 -8.45 -4.63 -5.03
CA LEU A 254 -9.07 -5.58 -5.95
C LEU A 254 -10.30 -5.02 -6.66
N CYS A 255 -10.74 -3.80 -6.31
CA CYS A 255 -11.73 -3.04 -7.07
C CYS A 255 -11.12 -2.35 -8.31
N MET A 256 -9.79 -2.32 -8.44
CA MET A 256 -9.12 -1.72 -9.60
C MET A 256 -9.24 -2.60 -10.83
N LYS A 257 -9.36 -1.98 -12.01
CA LYS A 257 -9.50 -2.67 -13.31
C LYS A 257 -8.32 -3.58 -13.64
N GLY A 258 -7.14 -3.33 -13.05
CA GLY A 258 -5.93 -4.12 -13.22
C GLY A 258 -6.09 -5.63 -12.95
N VAL A 259 -7.12 -6.05 -12.21
CA VAL A 259 -7.39 -7.48 -11.89
C VAL A 259 -8.75 -7.99 -12.41
N GLY A 260 -9.38 -7.24 -13.32
CA GLY A 260 -10.71 -7.56 -13.87
C GLY A 260 -11.86 -6.95 -13.07
N GLU A 261 -13.11 -7.26 -13.46
CA GLU A 261 -14.31 -6.64 -12.87
C GLU A 261 -14.96 -7.47 -11.75
N ASP A 262 -14.67 -8.77 -11.66
CA ASP A 262 -15.21 -9.64 -10.60
C ASP A 262 -14.29 -9.64 -9.37
N VAL A 263 -14.58 -8.74 -8.44
CA VAL A 263 -13.85 -8.57 -7.17
C VAL A 263 -13.80 -9.87 -6.34
N SER A 264 -14.88 -10.66 -6.34
CA SER A 264 -14.92 -11.92 -5.58
C SER A 264 -13.97 -12.96 -6.18
N SER A 265 -13.95 -13.08 -7.50
CA SER A 265 -13.01 -13.94 -8.21
C SER A 265 -11.57 -13.47 -8.04
N ALA A 266 -11.31 -12.15 -8.15
CA ALA A 266 -9.98 -11.57 -7.95
C ALA A 266 -9.45 -11.83 -6.53
N ALA A 267 -10.29 -11.67 -5.50
CA ALA A 267 -9.95 -11.97 -4.11
C ALA A 267 -9.58 -13.45 -3.90
N GLN A 268 -10.33 -14.37 -4.50
CA GLN A 268 -10.00 -15.80 -4.43
C GLN A 268 -8.69 -16.13 -5.15
N GLN A 269 -8.45 -15.54 -6.32
CA GLN A 269 -7.22 -15.73 -7.08
C GLN A 269 -5.99 -15.17 -6.36
N ALA A 270 -6.08 -13.96 -5.78
CA ALA A 270 -5.00 -13.37 -4.99
C ALA A 270 -4.64 -14.23 -3.76
N LEU A 271 -5.65 -14.73 -3.04
CA LEU A 271 -5.43 -15.67 -1.93
C LEU A 271 -4.79 -16.98 -2.40
N GLN A 272 -5.25 -17.53 -3.54
CA GLN A 272 -4.67 -18.71 -4.16
C GLN A 272 -3.25 -18.48 -4.69
N ALA A 273 -2.90 -17.26 -5.08
CA ALA A 273 -1.55 -16.87 -5.48
C ALA A 273 -0.61 -16.78 -4.28
N GLY A 274 -1.13 -16.42 -3.10
CA GLY A 274 -0.40 -16.40 -1.83
C GLY A 274 -0.43 -15.07 -1.08
N CYS A 275 -1.32 -14.13 -1.45
CA CYS A 275 -1.55 -12.93 -0.66
C CYS A 275 -2.19 -13.30 0.69
N ASP A 276 -1.74 -12.65 1.77
CA ASP A 276 -2.27 -12.84 3.12
C ASP A 276 -3.30 -11.79 3.52
N THR A 277 -3.26 -10.63 2.86
CA THR A 277 -4.14 -9.49 3.06
C THR A 277 -4.72 -9.07 1.71
N LEU A 278 -6.02 -8.84 1.65
CA LEU A 278 -6.77 -8.54 0.44
C LEU A 278 -7.45 -7.18 0.60
N LEU A 279 -7.08 -6.20 -0.21
CA LEU A 279 -7.70 -4.88 -0.21
C LEU A 279 -8.95 -4.89 -1.10
N VAL A 280 -10.07 -4.44 -0.53
CA VAL A 280 -11.33 -4.21 -1.26
C VAL A 280 -11.85 -2.84 -0.84
N CYS A 281 -11.49 -1.81 -1.59
CA CYS A 281 -11.60 -0.44 -1.12
C CYS A 281 -12.91 0.25 -1.51
N GLU A 282 -13.42 -0.02 -2.71
CA GLU A 282 -14.65 0.64 -3.19
C GLU A 282 -15.91 0.02 -2.56
N PRO A 283 -16.88 0.85 -2.10
CA PRO A 283 -18.10 0.37 -1.43
C PRO A 283 -18.89 -0.67 -2.23
N GLU A 284 -18.92 -0.55 -3.56
CA GLU A 284 -19.55 -1.53 -4.45
C GLU A 284 -18.85 -2.89 -4.39
N GLY A 285 -17.53 -2.91 -4.36
CA GLY A 285 -16.74 -4.14 -4.23
C GLY A 285 -16.92 -4.78 -2.86
N VAL A 286 -16.97 -3.97 -1.80
CA VAL A 286 -17.28 -4.47 -0.43
C VAL A 286 -18.67 -5.10 -0.42
N ARG A 287 -19.70 -4.45 -0.98
CA ARG A 287 -21.04 -5.04 -1.12
C ARG A 287 -21.02 -6.36 -1.89
N ALA A 288 -20.24 -6.47 -2.96
CA ALA A 288 -20.14 -7.70 -3.74
C ALA A 288 -19.57 -8.88 -2.93
N ILE A 289 -18.55 -8.61 -2.10
CA ILE A 289 -17.94 -9.61 -1.21
C ILE A 289 -18.90 -10.03 -0.09
N TYR A 290 -19.65 -9.08 0.47
CA TYR A 290 -20.56 -9.32 1.58
C TYR A 290 -21.99 -9.67 1.16
N LYS A 291 -22.27 -9.87 -0.13
CA LYS A 291 -23.62 -10.01 -0.73
C LYS A 291 -24.61 -10.96 -0.02
N ASP A 292 -24.10 -11.94 0.72
CA ASP A 292 -24.89 -12.92 1.48
C ASP A 292 -25.18 -12.46 2.93
N LEU A 293 -24.97 -11.17 3.24
CA LEU A 293 -25.28 -10.45 4.50
C LEU A 293 -25.83 -9.03 4.22
#